data_AF-A0A538IIA7-F1
#
_entry.id   AF-A0A538IIA7-F1
#
_cell.length_a   1.000
_cell.length_b   1.000
_cell.length_c   1.000
_cell.angle_alpha   90.00
_cell.angle_beta   90.00
_cell.angle_gamma   90.00
#
_symmetry.space_group_name_H-M   'P 1'
#
loop_
_entity.id
_entity.type
_entity.pdbx_description
1 polymer ?
#
loop_
_entity_poly.entity_id
_entity_poly.type
_entity_poly.pdbx_seq_one_letter_code
_entity_poly.pdbx_strand_id
1 'polypeptide(L)'
;MPDRPTRSDKQSEDQLSSAPEAPWSFPATCSNCGQTSLLEDWQLQRAQWVCPHCEATNKRANVAPSRPAPSLSEAGPEPLADPLERRAFAAKPSSRRVGTAAMRTAGLVIALNVVLTIGIFGWARATHAEPATGIAVAVLVGVIFYVLTFLLVIARMDKLGVQPMWLPEGASHPVAFGALVGVSAWTLVAVVAFLLTGHLIIDPTAGLLVAGANPLHVLLAVGLLVVAGPWIEELLFRGLVLESLRPRGTAIALVASSVLFAICHLHGFLYYSLCGAVLGGVYLKSGLKASLWTHAAFNACFVVTAIAVTLGPAHTISLNGMTLRVPATWRSVGKSFVGPTDFAAAGPSGAQLVIGHSPMPATKLVDLQRIADDINQGAGPQLPGMVVSPGAAYRIDLPAGAAVEVRATIQRHAVRVVLLPTNGRLWTLILFTGGSAQAETDFTRMLGTVRFTGGP
;
A
#
# COMPACT_ATOMS: atom_id res chain seq x y z
N MET A 1 -42.27 -59.27 -36.80
CA MET A 1 -43.11 -59.90 -35.75
C MET A 1 -42.24 -60.15 -34.53
N PRO A 2 -42.73 -59.97 -33.30
CA PRO A 2 -44.13 -59.70 -32.92
C PRO A 2 -44.28 -58.28 -32.36
N ASP A 3 -45.44 -57.72 -32.04
CA ASP A 3 -46.80 -57.85 -32.55
C ASP A 3 -47.52 -56.58 -32.08
N ARG A 4 -48.41 -56.05 -32.92
CA ARG A 4 -49.40 -55.04 -32.54
C ARG A 4 -50.36 -55.63 -31.48
N PRO A 5 -51.03 -54.76 -30.71
CA PRO A 5 -52.46 -54.70 -30.94
C PRO A 5 -53.00 -53.27 -31.05
N THR A 6 -53.82 -53.11 -32.08
CA THR A 6 -54.78 -52.03 -32.32
C THR A 6 -56.08 -52.28 -31.54
N ARG A 7 -56.70 -51.23 -30.98
CA ARG A 7 -58.14 -51.16 -30.67
C ARG A 7 -58.55 -49.69 -30.46
N SER A 8 -59.02 -49.00 -31.51
CA SER A 8 -60.42 -48.81 -31.94
C SER A 8 -61.26 -47.92 -31.00
N ASP A 9 -61.49 -46.69 -31.45
CA ASP A 9 -62.73 -45.90 -31.46
C ASP A 9 -63.82 -46.21 -30.42
N LYS A 10 -64.15 -45.21 -29.58
CA LYS A 10 -65.36 -44.37 -29.74
C LYS A 10 -65.60 -43.47 -28.51
N GLN A 11 -65.90 -42.19 -28.81
CA GLN A 11 -66.77 -41.25 -28.08
C GLN A 11 -66.29 -40.83 -26.68
N SER A 12 -66.20 -39.54 -26.32
CA SER A 12 -67.20 -38.48 -26.48
C SER A 12 -66.56 -37.09 -26.47
N GLU A 13 -67.34 -36.11 -26.89
CA GLU A 13 -67.14 -34.66 -26.81
C GLU A 13 -66.59 -34.16 -25.46
N ASP A 14 -66.11 -32.90 -25.51
CA ASP A 14 -65.58 -32.05 -24.44
C ASP A 14 -64.07 -32.11 -24.20
N GLN A 15 -63.34 -31.24 -24.91
CA GLN A 15 -62.36 -30.29 -24.35
C GLN A 15 -61.92 -29.30 -25.46
N LEU A 16 -62.75 -28.27 -25.68
CA LEU A 16 -62.24 -26.95 -26.08
C LEU A 16 -61.59 -26.29 -24.84
N SER A 17 -60.58 -25.43 -25.06
CA SER A 17 -59.80 -24.64 -24.09
C SER A 17 -58.44 -25.27 -23.78
N SER A 18 -57.28 -24.70 -24.09
CA SER A 18 -56.89 -23.29 -24.07
C SER A 18 -55.64 -23.08 -24.95
N ALA A 19 -55.71 -22.12 -25.87
CA ALA A 19 -54.50 -21.57 -26.50
C ALA A 19 -53.81 -20.60 -25.52
N PRO A 20 -52.47 -20.51 -25.50
CA PRO A 20 -51.77 -19.61 -24.59
C PRO A 20 -52.10 -18.14 -24.91
N GLU A 21 -52.54 -17.40 -23.89
CA GLU A 21 -52.80 -15.95 -23.97
C GLU A 21 -51.50 -15.21 -24.38
N ALA A 22 -51.57 -14.43 -25.46
CA ALA A 22 -50.48 -13.57 -25.90
C ALA A 22 -50.31 -12.41 -24.89
N PRO A 23 -49.10 -12.09 -24.39
CA PRO A 23 -49.00 -11.39 -23.11
C PRO A 23 -49.13 -9.86 -23.20
N TRP A 24 -49.24 -9.27 -24.40
CA TRP A 24 -49.27 -7.80 -24.54
C TRP A 24 -50.18 -7.39 -25.70
N SER A 25 -51.42 -7.01 -25.38
CA SER A 25 -52.32 -6.34 -26.31
C SER A 25 -52.53 -4.89 -25.84
N PHE A 26 -52.39 -3.95 -26.76
CA PHE A 26 -52.53 -2.52 -26.46
C PHE A 26 -53.82 -1.98 -27.08
N PRO A 27 -54.66 -1.24 -26.33
CA PRO A 27 -55.83 -0.59 -26.90
C PRO A 27 -55.41 0.57 -27.81
N ALA A 28 -55.82 0.53 -29.07
CA ALA A 28 -55.64 1.61 -30.03
C ALA A 28 -57.02 2.06 -30.55
N THR A 29 -57.26 3.37 -30.55
CA THR A 29 -58.51 3.97 -31.02
C THR A 29 -58.33 4.56 -32.40
N CYS A 30 -59.19 4.16 -33.35
CA CYS A 30 -59.21 4.72 -34.70
C CYS A 30 -59.61 6.19 -34.67
N SER A 31 -58.76 7.07 -35.20
CA SER A 31 -59.05 8.51 -35.27
C SER A 31 -60.19 8.87 -36.22
N ASN A 32 -60.57 7.98 -37.14
CA ASN A 32 -61.62 8.24 -38.14
C ASN A 32 -63.03 7.84 -37.65
N CYS A 33 -63.17 6.72 -36.93
CA CYS A 33 -64.48 6.23 -36.46
C CYS A 33 -64.62 6.11 -34.94
N GLY A 34 -63.55 6.35 -34.17
CA GLY A 34 -63.57 6.28 -32.71
C GLY A 34 -63.65 4.86 -32.13
N GLN A 35 -63.64 3.81 -32.96
CA GLN A 35 -63.61 2.43 -32.50
C GLN A 35 -62.24 2.06 -31.92
N THR A 36 -62.25 1.37 -30.78
CA THR A 36 -61.03 0.89 -30.11
C THR A 36 -60.85 -0.60 -30.37
N SER A 37 -59.66 -1.00 -30.80
CA SER A 37 -59.28 -2.41 -30.98
C SER A 37 -58.01 -2.73 -30.21
N LEU A 38 -57.90 -3.96 -29.73
CA LEU A 38 -56.67 -4.47 -29.12
C LEU A 38 -55.70 -4.90 -30.23
N LEU A 39 -54.51 -4.31 -30.24
CA LEU A 39 -53.45 -4.63 -31.20
C LEU A 39 -52.36 -5.47 -30.57
N GLU A 40 -51.86 -6.43 -31.34
CA GLU A 40 -50.66 -7.18 -30.99
C GLU A 40 -49.40 -6.34 -31.30
N ASP A 41 -48.36 -6.53 -30.50
CA ASP A 41 -47.14 -5.70 -30.49
C ASP A 41 -46.45 -5.61 -31.88
N TRP A 42 -46.52 -6.66 -32.68
CA TRP A 42 -45.97 -6.68 -34.04
C TRP A 42 -46.74 -5.80 -35.04
N GLN A 43 -48.04 -5.53 -34.81
CA GLN A 43 -48.85 -4.67 -35.66
C GLN A 43 -48.52 -3.19 -35.44
N LEU A 44 -48.14 -2.81 -34.21
CA LEU A 44 -47.69 -1.45 -33.87
C LEU A 44 -46.36 -1.11 -34.54
N GLN A 45 -45.43 -2.08 -34.63
CA GLN A 45 -44.09 -1.85 -35.17
C GLN A 45 -44.06 -1.59 -36.68
N ARG A 46 -45.05 -2.09 -37.45
CA ARG A 46 -45.05 -1.95 -38.91
C ARG A 46 -45.77 -0.72 -39.46
N ALA A 47 -46.34 0.14 -38.60
CA ALA A 47 -47.11 1.34 -39.01
C ALA A 47 -48.22 1.06 -40.06
N GLN A 48 -48.66 -0.18 -40.20
CA GLN A 48 -49.61 -0.65 -41.22
C GLN A 48 -50.92 -1.14 -40.62
N TRP A 49 -51.30 -0.64 -39.44
CA TRP A 49 -52.58 -0.98 -38.87
C TRP A 49 -53.72 -0.35 -39.69
N VAL A 50 -54.61 -1.19 -40.21
CA VAL A 50 -55.85 -0.80 -40.87
C VAL A 50 -57.02 -1.11 -39.93
N CYS A 51 -57.83 -0.11 -39.61
CA CYS A 51 -59.01 -0.31 -38.78
C CYS A 51 -60.03 -1.20 -39.51
N PRO A 52 -60.39 -2.39 -38.98
CA PRO A 52 -61.29 -3.32 -39.65
C PRO A 52 -62.66 -2.71 -39.97
N HIS A 53 -63.12 -1.78 -39.12
CA HIS A 53 -64.39 -1.09 -39.29
C HIS A 53 -64.35 -0.04 -40.43
N CYS A 54 -63.21 0.64 -40.62
CA CYS A 54 -63.03 1.58 -41.73
C CYS A 54 -62.72 0.87 -43.05
N GLU A 55 -62.06 -0.28 -43.00
CA GLU A 55 -61.80 -1.13 -44.17
C GLU A 55 -63.10 -1.67 -44.77
N ALA A 56 -64.00 -2.18 -43.91
CA ALA A 56 -65.33 -2.66 -44.33
C ALA A 56 -66.21 -1.57 -44.97
N THR A 57 -65.91 -0.28 -44.73
CA THR A 57 -66.70 0.86 -45.24
C THR A 57 -66.00 1.63 -46.38
N ASN A 58 -64.88 1.12 -46.89
CA ASN A 58 -64.10 1.66 -48.01
C ASN A 58 -63.72 3.15 -47.88
N LYS A 59 -63.53 3.63 -46.64
CA LYS A 59 -62.97 4.96 -46.35
C LYS A 59 -61.49 4.81 -46.00
N ARG A 60 -60.59 5.10 -46.94
CA ARG A 60 -59.14 5.13 -46.69
C ARG A 60 -58.82 6.25 -45.70
N ALA A 61 -58.43 5.91 -44.48
CA ALA A 61 -57.91 6.85 -43.50
C ALA A 61 -56.37 6.83 -43.56
N ASN A 62 -55.75 8.00 -43.74
CA ASN A 62 -54.31 8.16 -43.53
C ASN A 62 -54.05 8.19 -42.02
N VAL A 63 -53.17 7.30 -41.54
CA VAL A 63 -52.69 7.31 -40.16
C VAL A 63 -51.74 8.49 -40.01
N ALA A 64 -52.18 9.56 -39.34
CA ALA A 64 -51.30 10.64 -38.91
C ALA A 64 -50.66 10.24 -37.55
N PRO A 65 -49.34 10.03 -37.47
CA PRO A 65 -48.70 9.81 -36.17
C PRO A 65 -48.77 11.10 -35.35
N SER A 66 -49.45 11.05 -34.20
CA SER A 66 -49.49 12.13 -33.22
C SER A 66 -48.18 12.16 -32.39
N ARG A 67 -47.06 12.38 -33.08
CA ARG A 67 -45.79 12.99 -32.62
C ARG A 67 -44.73 12.76 -33.70
N PRO A 68 -43.94 13.77 -34.10
CA PRO A 68 -42.78 13.53 -34.94
C PRO A 68 -41.80 12.64 -34.19
N ALA A 69 -41.51 11.45 -34.73
CA ALA A 69 -40.32 10.71 -34.36
C ALA A 69 -39.09 11.59 -34.65
N PRO A 70 -38.08 11.63 -33.76
CA PRO A 70 -36.86 12.34 -34.08
C PRO A 70 -36.27 11.76 -35.36
N SER A 71 -36.00 12.62 -36.33
CA SER A 71 -35.38 12.28 -37.59
C SER A 71 -34.08 11.52 -37.33
N LEU A 72 -34.06 10.23 -37.64
CA LEU A 72 -32.83 9.49 -37.89
C LEU A 72 -32.25 10.03 -39.20
N SER A 73 -31.56 11.18 -39.13
CA SER A 73 -30.63 11.54 -40.19
C SER A 73 -29.51 10.51 -40.19
N GLU A 74 -29.14 10.08 -41.38
CA GLU A 74 -27.99 9.23 -41.70
C GLU A 74 -26.70 9.70 -41.00
N ALA A 75 -26.52 9.26 -39.76
CA ALA A 75 -25.20 9.11 -39.19
C ALA A 75 -24.76 7.70 -39.57
N GLY A 76 -23.87 7.61 -40.57
CA GLY A 76 -23.06 6.40 -40.75
C GLY A 76 -22.41 6.01 -39.41
N PRO A 77 -21.98 4.75 -39.23
CA PRO A 77 -21.40 4.31 -37.97
C PRO A 77 -20.19 5.18 -37.64
N GLU A 78 -20.45 6.18 -36.80
CA GLU A 78 -19.44 6.98 -36.13
C GLU A 78 -18.59 5.94 -35.39
N PRO A 79 -17.25 5.93 -35.55
CA PRO A 79 -16.41 5.05 -34.76
C PRO A 79 -16.83 5.26 -33.31
N LEU A 80 -17.06 4.18 -32.57
CA LEU A 80 -17.35 4.20 -31.13
C LEU A 80 -16.17 4.88 -30.41
N ALA A 81 -16.15 6.21 -30.42
CA ALA A 81 -15.27 7.01 -29.62
C ALA A 81 -15.63 6.69 -28.17
N ASP A 82 -14.59 6.31 -27.41
CA ASP A 82 -14.66 5.95 -26.01
C ASP A 82 -15.55 6.98 -25.27
N PRO A 83 -16.50 6.57 -24.43
CA PRO A 83 -17.25 7.48 -23.55
C PRO A 83 -16.36 8.48 -22.80
N LEU A 84 -15.08 8.15 -22.57
CA LEU A 84 -14.08 9.05 -22.00
C LEU A 84 -13.65 10.19 -22.93
N GLU A 85 -13.67 10.02 -24.26
CA GLU A 85 -13.29 11.03 -25.25
C GLU A 85 -14.39 12.07 -25.50
N ARG A 86 -15.68 11.68 -25.47
CA ARG A 86 -16.80 12.63 -25.70
C ARG A 86 -16.86 13.75 -24.64
N ARG A 87 -16.30 13.54 -23.44
CA ARG A 87 -16.22 14.59 -22.40
C ARG A 87 -15.05 15.57 -22.59
N ALA A 88 -14.06 15.27 -23.44
CA ALA A 88 -12.81 16.03 -23.53
C ALA A 88 -12.86 17.23 -24.49
N PHE A 89 -13.78 17.28 -25.46
CA PHE A 89 -13.59 18.09 -26.67
C PHE A 89 -14.16 19.53 -26.69
N ALA A 90 -14.54 20.11 -25.56
CA ALA A 90 -14.84 21.54 -25.49
C ALA A 90 -14.31 22.16 -24.19
N ALA A 91 -13.00 22.31 -24.08
CA ALA A 91 -12.35 22.99 -22.97
C ALA A 91 -12.73 24.48 -22.95
N LYS A 92 -13.83 24.82 -22.26
CA LYS A 92 -14.23 26.22 -21.97
C LYS A 92 -13.06 26.97 -21.31
N PRO A 93 -12.93 28.31 -21.49
CA PRO A 93 -11.89 29.13 -20.85
C PRO A 93 -11.78 28.95 -19.32
N SER A 94 -12.88 28.55 -18.66
CA SER A 94 -12.91 28.18 -17.24
C SER A 94 -12.00 27.00 -16.89
N SER A 95 -11.82 26.03 -17.79
CA SER A 95 -11.02 24.81 -17.55
C SER A 95 -9.53 25.10 -17.33
N ARG A 96 -8.95 26.10 -18.02
CA ARG A 96 -7.55 26.47 -17.81
C ARG A 96 -7.34 27.10 -16.43
N ARG A 97 -8.27 27.93 -15.96
CA ARG A 97 -8.18 28.55 -14.62
C ARG A 97 -8.33 27.51 -13.52
N VAL A 98 -9.25 26.57 -13.68
CA VAL A 98 -9.46 25.44 -12.74
C VAL A 98 -8.20 24.57 -12.65
N GLY A 99 -7.64 24.15 -13.79
CA GLY A 99 -6.40 23.36 -13.82
C GLY A 99 -5.22 24.07 -13.15
N THR A 100 -5.03 25.37 -13.40
CA THR A 100 -3.95 26.14 -12.75
C THR A 100 -4.19 26.29 -11.24
N ALA A 101 -5.43 26.48 -10.80
CA ALA A 101 -5.76 26.54 -9.38
C ALA A 101 -5.52 25.20 -8.67
N ALA A 102 -5.88 24.08 -9.29
CA ALA A 102 -5.62 22.73 -8.77
C ALA A 102 -4.11 22.46 -8.62
N MET A 103 -3.31 22.79 -9.66
CA MET A 103 -1.85 22.66 -9.61
C MET A 103 -1.22 23.52 -8.50
N ARG A 104 -1.73 24.74 -8.28
CA ARG A 104 -1.29 25.60 -7.17
C ARG A 104 -1.61 25.00 -5.81
N THR A 105 -2.79 24.39 -5.64
CA THR A 105 -3.15 23.69 -4.40
C THR A 105 -2.17 22.54 -4.14
N ALA A 106 -1.92 21.69 -5.14
CA ALA A 106 -0.94 20.60 -4.99
C ALA A 106 0.47 21.13 -4.69
N GLY A 107 0.92 22.19 -5.37
CA GLY A 107 2.19 22.83 -5.10
C GLY A 107 2.32 23.38 -3.67
N LEU A 108 1.24 23.94 -3.12
CA LEU A 108 1.21 24.40 -1.72
C LEU A 108 1.31 23.24 -0.74
N VAL A 109 0.60 22.14 -0.98
CA VAL A 109 0.68 20.93 -0.15
C VAL A 109 2.09 20.34 -0.18
N ILE A 110 2.70 20.26 -1.37
CA ILE A 110 4.08 19.79 -1.53
C ILE A 110 5.06 20.71 -0.79
N ALA A 111 4.94 22.03 -0.95
CA ALA A 111 5.80 22.99 -0.27
C ALA A 111 5.69 22.87 1.26
N LEU A 112 4.47 22.72 1.77
CA LEU A 112 4.24 22.48 3.20
C LEU A 112 4.90 21.17 3.65
N ASN A 113 4.77 20.08 2.89
CA ASN A 113 5.41 18.81 3.22
C ASN A 113 6.95 18.93 3.28
N VAL A 114 7.55 19.65 2.32
CA VAL A 114 8.99 19.94 2.30
C VAL A 114 9.41 20.70 3.57
N VAL A 115 8.69 21.78 3.90
CA VAL A 115 8.99 22.61 5.07
C VAL A 115 8.87 21.80 6.37
N LEU A 116 7.82 21.00 6.52
CA LEU A 116 7.63 20.15 7.70
C LEU A 116 8.73 19.08 7.81
N THR A 117 9.09 18.44 6.68
CA THR A 117 10.15 17.42 6.65
C THR A 117 11.51 18.01 7.03
N ILE A 118 11.88 19.16 6.46
CA ILE A 118 13.11 19.88 6.81
C ILE A 118 13.08 20.32 8.28
N GLY A 119 11.94 20.81 8.75
CA GLY A 119 11.73 21.23 10.14
C GLY A 119 11.91 20.08 11.14
N ILE A 120 11.28 18.94 10.90
CA ILE A 120 11.42 17.73 11.73
C ILE A 120 12.87 17.25 11.74
N PHE A 121 13.50 17.15 10.57
CA PHE A 121 14.89 16.70 10.45
C PHE A 121 15.86 17.66 11.16
N GLY A 122 15.69 18.97 10.95
CA GLY A 122 16.48 20.01 11.59
C GLY A 122 16.33 19.99 13.11
N TRP A 123 15.10 19.87 13.61
CA TRP A 123 14.82 19.74 15.03
C TRP A 123 15.44 18.48 15.63
N ALA A 124 15.25 17.31 15.00
CA ALA A 124 15.81 16.05 15.48
C ALA A 124 17.34 16.10 15.55
N ARG A 125 17.98 16.73 14.55
CA ARG A 125 19.44 16.93 14.52
C ARG A 125 19.91 17.92 15.59
N ALA A 126 19.22 19.04 15.76
CA ALA A 126 19.60 20.09 16.72
C ALA A 126 19.45 19.64 18.18
N THR A 127 18.44 18.82 18.45
CA THR A 127 18.17 18.28 19.80
C THR A 127 18.85 16.95 20.06
N HIS A 128 19.50 16.36 19.06
CA HIS A 128 19.97 14.97 19.10
C HIS A 128 18.88 14.00 19.57
N ALA A 129 17.65 14.20 19.08
CA ALA A 129 16.50 13.42 19.49
C ALA A 129 16.76 11.93 19.24
N GLU A 130 16.38 11.10 20.22
CA GLU A 130 16.35 9.65 20.03
C GLU A 130 15.46 9.31 18.82
N PRO A 131 15.84 8.33 17.96
CA PRO A 131 15.05 7.97 16.78
C PRO A 131 13.58 7.70 17.08
N ALA A 132 13.28 7.03 18.20
CA ALA A 132 11.91 6.76 18.65
C ALA A 132 11.08 8.04 18.83
N THR A 133 11.65 9.04 19.50
CA THR A 133 11.03 10.35 19.71
C THR A 133 10.88 11.12 18.40
N GLY A 134 11.89 11.05 17.54
CA GLY A 134 11.84 11.64 16.20
C GLY A 134 10.65 11.12 15.37
N ILE A 135 10.43 9.80 15.38
CA ILE A 135 9.31 9.17 14.68
C ILE A 135 7.98 9.58 15.30
N ALA A 136 7.86 9.59 16.63
CA ALA A 136 6.61 9.96 17.29
C ALA A 136 6.18 11.39 16.93
N VAL A 137 7.15 12.32 16.92
CA VAL A 137 6.92 13.70 16.46
C VAL A 137 6.53 13.73 14.98
N ALA A 138 7.23 12.97 14.13
CA ALA A 138 6.92 12.90 12.70
C ALA A 138 5.50 12.35 12.43
N VAL A 139 5.07 11.32 13.17
CA VAL A 139 3.71 10.76 13.07
C VAL A 139 2.67 11.78 13.49
N LEU A 140 2.87 12.48 14.62
CA LEU A 140 1.94 13.51 15.09
C LEU A 140 1.81 14.67 14.09
N VAL A 141 2.95 15.20 13.63
CA VAL A 141 2.98 16.26 12.62
C VAL A 141 2.35 15.79 11.32
N GLY A 142 2.58 14.53 10.93
CA GLY A 142 1.96 13.90 9.77
C GLY A 142 0.43 13.85 9.87
N VAL A 143 -0.12 13.45 11.02
CA VAL A 143 -1.57 13.47 11.26
C VAL A 143 -2.14 14.88 11.07
N ILE A 144 -1.50 15.90 11.66
CA ILE A 144 -1.92 17.30 11.51
C ILE A 144 -1.86 17.73 10.04
N PHE A 145 -0.75 17.44 9.36
CA PHE A 145 -0.56 17.75 7.95
C PHE A 145 -1.66 17.14 7.07
N TYR A 146 -2.01 15.87 7.29
CA TYR A 146 -3.04 15.20 6.52
C TYR A 146 -4.43 15.78 6.81
N VAL A 147 -4.78 16.08 8.06
CA VAL A 147 -6.05 16.74 8.39
C VAL A 147 -6.17 18.09 7.68
N LEU A 148 -5.12 18.93 7.75
CA LEU A 148 -5.11 20.23 7.08
C LEU A 148 -5.20 20.10 5.55
N THR A 149 -4.49 19.12 4.98
CA THR A 149 -4.52 18.84 3.54
C THR A 149 -5.91 18.37 3.11
N PHE A 150 -6.55 17.49 3.86
CA PHE A 150 -7.91 17.02 3.60
C PHE A 150 -8.89 18.20 3.55
N LEU A 151 -8.90 19.04 4.59
CA LEU A 151 -9.79 20.21 4.66
C LEU A 151 -9.54 21.19 3.50
N LEU A 152 -8.26 21.43 3.16
CA LEU A 152 -7.88 22.26 2.03
C LEU A 152 -8.39 21.68 0.71
N VAL A 153 -8.20 20.38 0.47
CA VAL A 153 -8.61 19.71 -0.78
C VAL A 153 -10.12 19.76 -0.94
N ILE A 154 -10.89 19.41 0.09
CA ILE A 154 -12.35 19.46 0.05
C ILE A 154 -12.86 20.87 -0.24
N ALA A 155 -12.35 21.88 0.50
CA ALA A 155 -12.73 23.27 0.27
C ALA A 155 -12.37 23.76 -1.14
N ARG A 156 -11.26 23.26 -1.72
CA ARG A 156 -10.84 23.62 -3.07
C ARG A 156 -11.65 22.92 -4.15
N MET A 157 -12.02 21.66 -3.96
CA MET A 157 -12.89 20.94 -4.89
C MET A 157 -14.27 21.60 -4.98
N ASP A 158 -14.85 21.97 -3.84
CA ASP A 158 -16.12 22.69 -3.77
C ASP A 158 -16.04 24.06 -4.50
N LYS A 159 -15.04 24.87 -4.13
CA LYS A 159 -14.81 26.19 -4.76
C LYS A 159 -14.58 26.14 -6.27
N LEU A 160 -13.94 25.09 -6.76
CA LEU A 160 -13.63 24.91 -8.18
C LEU A 160 -14.71 24.15 -8.95
N GLY A 161 -15.73 23.62 -8.27
CA GLY A 161 -16.78 22.79 -8.86
C GLY A 161 -16.24 21.48 -9.45
N VAL A 162 -15.15 20.94 -8.90
CA VAL A 162 -14.51 19.72 -9.39
C VAL A 162 -15.17 18.52 -8.71
N GLN A 163 -15.83 17.69 -9.51
CA GLN A 163 -16.52 16.48 -9.03
C GLN A 163 -15.74 15.25 -9.48
N PRO A 164 -15.09 14.51 -8.56
CA PRO A 164 -14.33 13.34 -8.92
C PRO A 164 -15.27 12.20 -9.34
N MET A 165 -14.84 11.40 -10.31
CA MET A 165 -15.55 10.17 -10.66
C MET A 165 -15.40 9.14 -9.54
N TRP A 166 -16.39 9.01 -8.65
CA TRP A 166 -16.35 8.06 -7.54
C TRP A 166 -16.47 6.60 -7.99
N LEU A 167 -17.41 6.35 -8.90
CA LEU A 167 -17.67 5.07 -9.55
C LEU A 167 -18.08 5.30 -11.01
N PRO A 168 -17.60 4.49 -11.96
CA PRO A 168 -18.20 4.40 -13.28
C PRO A 168 -19.62 3.83 -13.19
N GLU A 169 -20.49 4.23 -14.11
CA GLU A 169 -21.82 3.62 -14.27
C GLU A 169 -21.66 2.12 -14.62
N GLY A 170 -22.42 1.27 -13.92
CA GLY A 170 -22.38 -0.19 -14.13
C GLY A 170 -21.24 -0.94 -13.41
N ALA A 171 -20.38 -0.26 -12.64
CA ALA A 171 -19.31 -0.93 -11.90
C ALA A 171 -19.87 -1.71 -10.69
N SER A 172 -19.79 -3.04 -10.73
CA SER A 172 -20.30 -3.92 -9.67
C SER A 172 -19.36 -4.06 -8.46
N HIS A 173 -18.03 -4.04 -8.66
CA HIS A 173 -17.06 -4.35 -7.59
C HIS A 173 -15.75 -3.53 -7.64
N PRO A 174 -15.78 -2.18 -7.63
CA PRO A 174 -14.56 -1.36 -7.72
C PRO A 174 -13.62 -1.53 -6.52
N VAL A 175 -14.16 -1.83 -5.32
CA VAL A 175 -13.37 -2.06 -4.11
C VAL A 175 -12.53 -3.33 -4.24
N ALA A 176 -13.16 -4.45 -4.61
CA ALA A 176 -12.48 -5.73 -4.77
C ALA A 176 -11.46 -5.68 -5.91
N PHE A 177 -11.82 -5.07 -7.04
CA PHE A 177 -10.90 -4.83 -8.14
C PHE A 177 -9.68 -4.01 -7.69
N GLY A 178 -9.93 -2.88 -7.03
CA GLY A 178 -8.88 -2.00 -6.52
C GLY A 178 -7.93 -2.73 -5.58
N ALA A 179 -8.47 -3.39 -4.56
CA ALA A 179 -7.70 -4.15 -3.58
C ALA A 179 -6.86 -5.27 -4.24
N LEU A 180 -7.44 -6.02 -5.19
CA LEU A 180 -6.73 -7.06 -5.92
C LEU A 180 -5.54 -6.51 -6.72
N VAL A 181 -5.72 -5.37 -7.40
CA VAL A 181 -4.63 -4.69 -8.12
C VAL A 181 -3.53 -4.27 -7.14
N GLY A 182 -3.90 -3.72 -5.98
CA GLY A 182 -2.95 -3.29 -4.94
C GLY A 182 -2.12 -4.45 -4.39
N VAL A 183 -2.78 -5.54 -3.99
CA VAL A 183 -2.12 -6.76 -3.50
C VAL A 183 -1.21 -7.37 -4.57
N SER A 184 -1.68 -7.43 -5.82
CA SER A 184 -0.91 -7.99 -6.94
C SER A 184 0.34 -7.16 -7.23
N ALA A 185 0.21 -5.83 -7.25
CA ALA A 185 1.32 -4.91 -7.46
C ALA A 185 2.37 -5.04 -6.34
N TRP A 186 1.94 -5.11 -5.08
CA TRP A 186 2.87 -5.35 -3.96
C TRP A 186 3.57 -6.70 -4.09
N THR A 187 2.82 -7.77 -4.36
CA THR A 187 3.37 -9.12 -4.49
C THR A 187 4.44 -9.18 -5.57
N LEU A 188 4.21 -8.52 -6.71
CA LEU A 188 5.21 -8.41 -7.77
C LEU A 188 6.48 -7.70 -7.29
N VAL A 189 6.34 -6.55 -6.62
CA VAL A 189 7.48 -5.81 -6.06
C VAL A 189 8.24 -6.66 -5.05
N ALA A 190 7.54 -7.35 -4.15
CA ALA A 190 8.13 -8.20 -3.12
C ALA A 190 8.89 -9.40 -3.73
N VAL A 191 8.31 -10.06 -4.74
CA VAL A 191 8.96 -11.19 -5.44
C VAL A 191 10.20 -10.71 -6.19
N VAL A 192 10.11 -9.62 -6.96
CA VAL A 192 11.27 -9.07 -7.69
C VAL A 192 12.37 -8.66 -6.72
N ALA A 193 12.03 -7.96 -5.63
CA ALA A 193 12.97 -7.60 -4.59
C ALA A 193 13.65 -8.83 -3.99
N PHE A 194 12.88 -9.85 -3.62
CA PHE A 194 13.41 -11.10 -3.09
C PHE A 194 14.36 -11.81 -4.06
N LEU A 195 14.00 -11.88 -5.35
CA LEU A 195 14.84 -12.50 -6.38
C LEU A 195 16.17 -11.75 -6.58
N LEU A 196 16.17 -10.42 -6.42
CA LEU A 196 17.36 -9.59 -6.59
C LEU A 196 18.27 -9.57 -5.36
N THR A 197 17.71 -9.61 -4.15
CA THR A 197 18.48 -9.41 -2.90
C THR A 197 18.56 -10.67 -2.01
N GLY A 198 17.82 -11.72 -2.34
CA GLY A 198 17.67 -12.92 -1.53
C GLY A 198 16.81 -12.73 -0.27
N HIS A 199 16.17 -11.57 -0.09
CA HIS A 199 15.37 -11.28 1.09
C HIS A 199 14.24 -10.27 0.80
N LEU A 200 13.20 -10.28 1.64
CA LEU A 200 12.16 -9.25 1.57
C LEU A 200 12.73 -7.90 2.02
N ILE A 201 12.66 -6.91 1.12
CA ILE A 201 12.97 -5.53 1.44
C ILE A 201 11.81 -4.98 2.28
N ILE A 202 12.13 -4.50 3.47
CA ILE A 202 11.18 -3.78 4.31
C ILE A 202 11.49 -2.30 4.14
N ASP A 203 10.45 -1.49 3.94
CA ASP A 203 10.59 -0.05 4.01
C ASP A 203 11.17 0.33 5.40
N PRO A 204 12.30 1.04 5.46
CA PRO A 204 12.93 1.40 6.72
C PRO A 204 11.98 2.14 7.67
N THR A 205 11.05 2.95 7.14
CA THR A 205 10.05 3.67 7.93
C THR A 205 9.05 2.69 8.55
N ALA A 206 8.49 1.78 7.77
CA ALA A 206 7.56 0.75 8.26
C ALA A 206 8.22 -0.19 9.29
N GLY A 207 9.46 -0.62 9.03
CA GLY A 207 10.21 -1.46 9.97
C GLY A 207 10.47 -0.74 11.30
N LEU A 208 10.87 0.53 11.23
CA LEU A 208 11.13 1.37 12.39
C LEU A 208 9.84 1.67 13.19
N LEU A 209 8.71 1.84 12.49
CA LEU A 209 7.39 2.03 13.10
C LEU A 209 6.91 0.79 13.86
N VAL A 210 7.25 -0.43 13.42
CA VAL A 210 6.80 -1.67 14.09
C VAL A 210 7.78 -2.10 15.18
N ALA A 211 9.08 -1.86 15.02
CA ALA A 211 10.10 -2.47 15.87
C ALA A 211 10.14 -1.87 17.30
N GLY A 212 9.97 -0.55 17.45
CA GLY A 212 10.21 0.14 18.75
C GLY A 212 9.03 0.91 19.32
N ALA A 213 7.83 0.80 18.74
CA ALA A 213 6.75 1.73 19.02
C ALA A 213 5.70 1.18 20.01
N ASN A 214 5.21 2.05 20.89
CA ASN A 214 3.99 1.83 21.68
C ASN A 214 2.85 1.37 20.75
N PRO A 215 2.01 0.38 21.14
CA PRO A 215 0.86 -0.05 20.34
C PRO A 215 0.00 1.09 19.78
N LEU A 216 -0.16 2.19 20.53
CA LEU A 216 -0.87 3.39 20.06
C LEU A 216 -0.16 4.06 18.87
N HIS A 217 1.17 4.19 18.91
CA HIS A 217 1.94 4.74 17.80
C HIS A 217 1.87 3.85 16.56
N VAL A 218 1.94 2.52 16.74
CA VAL A 218 1.74 1.56 15.64
C VAL A 218 0.36 1.77 15.03
N LEU A 219 -0.69 1.81 15.85
CA LEU A 219 -2.07 2.00 15.39
C LEU A 219 -2.24 3.33 14.61
N LEU A 220 -1.70 4.44 15.14
CA LEU A 220 -1.75 5.74 14.48
C LEU A 220 -1.00 5.74 13.15
N ALA A 221 0.19 5.12 13.11
CA ALA A 221 0.98 5.02 11.90
C ALA A 221 0.29 4.15 10.84
N VAL A 222 -0.30 3.02 11.22
CA VAL A 222 -1.10 2.18 10.32
C VAL A 222 -2.31 2.95 9.80
N GLY A 223 -3.03 3.66 10.67
CA GLY A 223 -4.13 4.54 10.26
C GLY A 223 -3.68 5.60 9.27
N LEU A 224 -2.50 6.19 9.47
CA LEU A 224 -1.92 7.17 8.56
C LEU A 224 -1.56 6.56 7.21
N LEU A 225 -0.81 5.45 7.21
CA LEU A 225 -0.24 4.82 6.01
C LEU A 225 -1.28 4.10 5.16
N VAL A 226 -2.26 3.45 5.79
CA VAL A 226 -3.22 2.57 5.10
C VAL A 226 -4.54 3.28 4.84
N VAL A 227 -4.89 4.29 5.65
CA VAL A 227 -6.17 4.99 5.53
C VAL A 227 -5.96 6.45 5.13
N ALA A 228 -5.46 7.29 6.03
CA ALA A 228 -5.46 8.74 5.80
C ALA A 228 -4.65 9.14 4.55
N GLY A 229 -3.43 8.62 4.40
CA GLY A 229 -2.55 8.85 3.25
C GLY A 229 -3.25 8.51 1.93
N PRO A 230 -3.63 7.24 1.69
CA PRO A 230 -4.36 6.84 0.49
C PRO A 230 -5.61 7.70 0.22
N TRP A 231 -6.44 7.96 1.24
CA TRP A 231 -7.64 8.78 1.06
C TRP A 231 -7.32 10.21 0.58
N ILE A 232 -6.38 10.86 1.24
CA ILE A 232 -6.10 12.28 1.00
C ILE A 232 -5.27 12.46 -0.27
N GLU A 233 -4.30 11.59 -0.51
CA GLU A 233 -3.49 11.60 -1.72
C GLU A 233 -4.33 11.29 -2.96
N GLU A 234 -5.23 10.32 -2.90
CA GLU A 234 -6.11 10.05 -4.04
C GLU A 234 -7.08 11.21 -4.31
N LEU A 235 -7.64 11.83 -3.27
CA LEU A 235 -8.47 13.03 -3.43
C LEU A 235 -7.68 14.19 -4.04
N LEU A 236 -6.46 14.45 -3.57
CA LEU A 236 -5.61 15.53 -4.08
C LEU A 236 -5.19 15.29 -5.53
N PHE A 237 -4.58 14.14 -5.81
CA PHE A 237 -3.93 13.92 -7.09
C PHE A 237 -4.88 13.41 -8.16
N ARG A 238 -5.86 12.56 -7.82
CA ARG A 238 -6.80 11.98 -8.80
C ARG A 238 -8.09 12.79 -8.82
N GLY A 239 -8.65 13.03 -7.64
CA GLY A 239 -9.90 13.76 -7.50
C GLY A 239 -9.81 15.23 -7.92
N LEU A 240 -8.75 15.95 -7.48
CA LEU A 240 -8.57 17.36 -7.78
C LEU A 240 -7.66 17.60 -8.98
N VAL A 241 -6.39 17.17 -8.94
CA VAL A 241 -5.41 17.51 -9.99
C VAL A 241 -5.74 16.85 -11.33
N LEU A 242 -5.85 15.52 -11.38
CA LEU A 242 -6.10 14.80 -12.62
C LEU A 242 -7.44 15.24 -13.23
N GLU A 243 -8.53 15.24 -12.46
CA GLU A 243 -9.85 15.65 -12.97
C GLU A 243 -9.86 17.10 -13.49
N SER A 244 -9.19 18.03 -12.78
CA SER A 244 -9.07 19.43 -13.24
C SER A 244 -8.25 19.59 -14.52
N LEU A 245 -7.36 18.64 -14.83
CA LEU A 245 -6.51 18.67 -16.02
C LEU A 245 -7.08 17.85 -17.17
N ARG A 246 -8.11 17.03 -16.96
CA ARG A 246 -8.74 16.23 -18.04
C ARG A 246 -9.12 17.04 -19.29
N PRO A 247 -9.64 18.28 -19.19
CA PRO A 247 -9.92 19.09 -20.38
C PRO A 247 -8.69 19.45 -21.23
N ARG A 248 -7.47 19.30 -20.68
CA ARG A 248 -6.22 19.49 -21.41
C ARG A 248 -5.72 18.20 -22.07
N GLY A 249 -6.41 17.08 -21.88
CA GLY A 249 -6.06 15.76 -22.40
C GLY A 249 -5.72 14.77 -21.29
N THR A 250 -6.22 13.54 -21.43
CA THR A 250 -6.06 12.46 -20.45
C THR A 250 -4.59 12.13 -20.16
N ALA A 251 -3.74 12.07 -21.18
CA ALA A 251 -2.32 11.79 -21.02
C ALA A 251 -1.61 12.88 -20.20
N ILE A 252 -1.89 14.16 -20.48
CA ILE A 252 -1.31 15.29 -19.73
C ILE A 252 -1.77 15.26 -18.28
N ALA A 253 -3.06 15.00 -18.03
CA ALA A 253 -3.61 14.90 -16.69
C ALA A 253 -2.95 13.76 -15.89
N LEU A 254 -2.80 12.59 -16.52
CA LEU A 254 -2.16 11.42 -15.92
C LEU A 254 -0.70 11.69 -15.58
N VAL A 255 0.09 12.20 -16.52
CA VAL A 255 1.51 12.50 -16.31
C VAL A 255 1.69 13.56 -15.23
N ALA A 256 0.96 14.67 -15.30
CA ALA A 256 1.09 15.75 -14.32
C ALA A 256 0.71 15.30 -12.90
N SER A 257 -0.39 14.54 -12.76
CA SER A 257 -0.81 13.96 -11.48
C SER A 257 0.25 13.00 -10.92
N SER A 258 0.79 12.13 -11.77
CA SER A 258 1.81 11.13 -11.38
C SER A 258 3.13 11.79 -10.95
N VAL A 259 3.58 12.81 -11.68
CA VAL A 259 4.80 13.57 -11.34
C VAL A 259 4.62 14.33 -10.04
N LEU A 260 3.48 15.01 -9.83
CA LEU A 260 3.22 15.71 -8.58
C LEU A 260 3.13 14.77 -7.38
N PHE A 261 2.51 13.60 -7.56
CA PHE A 261 2.49 12.55 -6.55
C PHE A 261 3.92 12.11 -6.17
N ALA A 262 4.80 11.92 -7.16
CA ALA A 262 6.20 11.56 -6.93
C ALA A 262 7.00 12.67 -6.22
N ILE A 263 6.82 13.92 -6.62
CA ILE A 263 7.46 15.06 -5.96
C ILE A 263 7.01 15.15 -4.49
N CYS A 264 5.74 14.89 -4.19
CA CYS A 264 5.23 14.93 -2.83
C CYS A 264 5.91 13.94 -1.89
N HIS A 265 6.46 12.84 -2.42
CA HIS A 265 7.18 11.84 -1.62
C HIS A 265 8.64 12.21 -1.32
N LEU A 266 9.22 13.20 -2.02
CA LEU A 266 10.58 13.73 -1.80
C LEU A 266 11.75 12.75 -1.99
N HIS A 267 11.48 11.50 -2.36
CA HIS A 267 12.47 10.48 -2.68
C HIS A 267 11.90 9.53 -3.73
N GLY A 268 12.71 8.63 -4.29
CA GLY A 268 12.21 7.55 -5.16
C GLY A 268 11.41 8.03 -6.37
N PHE A 269 11.78 9.16 -6.99
CA PHE A 269 10.96 9.85 -8.00
C PHE A 269 10.43 8.92 -9.11
N LEU A 270 11.28 8.05 -9.67
CA LEU A 270 10.86 7.11 -10.71
C LEU A 270 9.84 6.09 -10.16
N TYR A 271 10.11 5.52 -9.00
CA TYR A 271 9.22 4.55 -8.34
C TYR A 271 7.84 5.17 -8.07
N TYR A 272 7.78 6.34 -7.42
CA TYR A 272 6.51 6.99 -7.13
C TYR A 272 5.83 7.55 -8.37
N SER A 273 6.55 7.91 -9.42
CA SER A 273 5.93 8.30 -10.70
C SER A 273 5.21 7.12 -11.34
N LEU A 274 5.80 5.92 -11.29
CA LEU A 274 5.17 4.69 -11.77
C LEU A 274 3.95 4.31 -10.92
N CYS A 275 4.05 4.34 -9.59
CA CYS A 275 2.90 4.17 -8.69
C CYS A 275 1.81 5.21 -9.00
N GLY A 276 2.23 6.46 -9.21
CA GLY A 276 1.41 7.58 -9.65
C GLY A 276 0.56 7.23 -10.87
N ALA A 277 1.23 6.73 -11.90
CA ALA A 277 0.64 6.37 -13.19
C ALA A 277 -0.29 5.15 -13.09
N VAL A 278 0.08 4.12 -12.33
CA VAL A 278 -0.78 2.95 -12.09
C VAL A 278 -2.08 3.37 -11.42
N LEU A 279 -2.00 4.13 -10.33
CA LEU A 279 -3.17 4.63 -9.61
C LEU A 279 -4.01 5.58 -10.48
N GLY A 280 -3.38 6.48 -11.23
CA GLY A 280 -4.08 7.34 -12.19
C GLY A 280 -4.79 6.54 -13.30
N GLY A 281 -4.18 5.46 -13.78
CA GLY A 281 -4.80 4.53 -14.73
C GLY A 281 -6.00 3.78 -14.14
N VAL A 282 -5.88 3.28 -12.91
CA VAL A 282 -7.00 2.67 -12.17
C VAL A 282 -8.13 3.67 -11.96
N TYR A 283 -7.82 4.91 -11.60
CA TYR A 283 -8.80 5.99 -11.47
C TYR A 283 -9.56 6.23 -12.79
N LEU A 284 -8.84 6.38 -13.89
CA LEU A 284 -9.44 6.63 -15.22
C LEU A 284 -10.34 5.49 -15.68
N LYS A 285 -9.98 4.24 -15.35
CA LYS A 285 -10.72 3.04 -15.74
C LYS A 285 -11.88 2.70 -14.81
N SER A 286 -11.72 2.93 -13.51
CA SER A 286 -12.57 2.31 -12.47
C SER A 286 -12.98 3.27 -11.35
N GLY A 287 -12.66 4.56 -11.47
CA GLY A 287 -13.04 5.62 -10.55
C GLY A 287 -12.20 5.67 -9.27
N LEU A 288 -12.50 6.67 -8.45
CA LEU A 288 -11.77 7.02 -7.24
C LEU A 288 -11.78 5.89 -6.21
N LYS A 289 -12.91 5.17 -6.05
CA LYS A 289 -12.98 4.06 -5.10
C LYS A 289 -11.98 2.96 -5.45
N ALA A 290 -11.86 2.59 -6.72
CA ALA A 290 -10.90 1.57 -7.12
C ALA A 290 -9.46 2.02 -6.86
N SER A 291 -9.10 3.24 -7.25
CA SER A 291 -7.75 3.79 -7.03
C SER A 291 -7.39 3.86 -5.54
N LEU A 292 -8.34 4.31 -4.72
CA LEU A 292 -8.21 4.37 -3.27
C LEU A 292 -7.90 3.01 -2.65
N TRP A 293 -8.67 1.99 -3.02
CA TRP A 293 -8.47 0.64 -2.48
C TRP A 293 -7.22 -0.04 -3.06
N THR A 294 -6.80 0.30 -4.29
CA THR A 294 -5.48 -0.11 -4.82
C THR A 294 -4.36 0.45 -3.95
N HIS A 295 -4.38 1.74 -3.66
CA HIS A 295 -3.36 2.39 -2.85
C HIS A 295 -3.37 1.85 -1.41
N ALA A 296 -4.54 1.82 -0.77
CA ALA A 296 -4.68 1.33 0.59
C ALA A 296 -4.24 -0.12 0.74
N ALA A 297 -4.64 -1.01 -0.19
CA ALA A 297 -4.23 -2.43 -0.13
C ALA A 297 -2.73 -2.60 -0.36
N PHE A 298 -2.13 -1.86 -1.30
CA PHE A 298 -0.69 -1.87 -1.53
C PHE A 298 0.08 -1.47 -0.25
N ASN A 299 -0.32 -0.37 0.40
CA ASN A 299 0.29 0.09 1.65
C ASN A 299 0.04 -0.89 2.81
N ALA A 300 -1.16 -1.48 2.90
CA ALA A 300 -1.48 -2.49 3.90
C ALA A 300 -0.57 -3.72 3.79
N CYS A 301 -0.32 -4.22 2.57
CA CYS A 301 0.56 -5.36 2.39
C CYS A 301 2.02 -5.04 2.76
N PHE A 302 2.49 -3.82 2.49
CA PHE A 302 3.78 -3.33 2.97
C PHE A 302 3.88 -3.40 4.51
N VAL A 303 2.87 -2.86 5.21
CA VAL A 303 2.79 -2.88 6.68
C VAL A 303 2.73 -4.30 7.22
N VAL A 304 1.88 -5.15 6.64
CA VAL A 304 1.76 -6.57 7.04
C VAL A 304 3.09 -7.30 6.85
N THR A 305 3.81 -7.05 5.77
CA THR A 305 5.13 -7.64 5.55
C THR A 305 6.14 -7.14 6.58
N ALA A 306 6.14 -5.85 6.90
CA ALA A 306 6.98 -5.29 7.96
C ALA A 306 6.69 -5.94 9.32
N ILE A 307 5.41 -6.12 9.67
CA ILE A 307 4.98 -6.80 10.88
C ILE A 307 5.41 -8.26 10.87
N ALA A 308 5.14 -8.99 9.78
CA ALA A 308 5.46 -10.41 9.68
C ALA A 308 6.96 -10.69 9.82
N VAL A 309 7.81 -9.84 9.23
CA VAL A 309 9.26 -9.98 9.38
C VAL A 309 9.73 -9.52 10.77
N THR A 310 9.14 -8.46 11.32
CA THR A 310 9.53 -7.94 12.65
C THR A 310 9.14 -8.91 13.77
N LEU A 311 7.95 -9.51 13.68
CA LEU A 311 7.44 -10.50 14.64
C LEU A 311 7.81 -11.94 14.25
N GLY A 312 8.63 -12.11 13.22
CA GLY A 312 9.06 -13.42 12.74
C GLY A 312 9.79 -14.24 13.82
N PRO A 313 9.84 -15.57 13.66
CA PRO A 313 10.56 -16.42 14.61
C PRO A 313 12.04 -16.07 14.61
N ALA A 314 12.62 -15.95 15.81
CA ALA A 314 14.07 -15.84 15.97
C ALA A 314 14.76 -17.07 15.35
N HIS A 315 15.85 -16.83 14.64
CA HIS A 315 16.62 -17.84 13.93
C HIS A 315 17.94 -18.12 14.64
N THR A 316 18.51 -19.30 14.45
CA THR A 316 19.81 -19.67 15.05
C THR A 316 20.91 -19.53 14.00
N ILE A 317 21.98 -18.82 14.35
CA ILE A 317 23.23 -18.79 13.57
C ILE A 317 24.26 -19.71 14.21
N SER A 318 25.11 -20.32 13.39
CA SER A 318 26.23 -21.17 13.82
C SER A 318 27.53 -20.62 13.26
N LEU A 319 28.50 -20.33 14.12
CA LEU A 319 29.76 -19.65 13.82
C LEU A 319 30.91 -20.38 14.51
N ASN A 320 31.76 -21.10 13.77
CA ASN A 320 32.94 -21.78 14.32
C ASN A 320 32.69 -22.60 15.61
N GLY A 321 31.55 -23.27 15.70
CA GLY A 321 31.14 -24.07 16.88
C GLY A 321 30.33 -23.29 17.93
N MET A 322 30.18 -21.97 17.81
CA MET A 322 29.23 -21.20 18.60
C MET A 322 27.86 -21.19 17.92
N THR A 323 26.79 -21.43 18.68
CA THR A 323 25.42 -21.15 18.23
C THR A 323 24.83 -19.98 18.99
N LEU A 324 24.09 -19.12 18.28
CA LEU A 324 23.43 -17.95 18.85
C LEU A 324 22.02 -17.81 18.24
N ARG A 325 21.00 -17.58 19.07
CA ARG A 325 19.64 -17.30 18.60
C ARG A 325 19.45 -15.80 18.45
N VAL A 326 19.16 -15.36 17.23
CA VAL A 326 19.05 -13.96 16.83
C VAL A 326 17.59 -13.66 16.45
N PRO A 327 16.97 -12.56 16.91
CA PRO A 327 15.62 -12.19 16.52
C PRO A 327 15.47 -11.97 15.01
N ALA A 328 14.26 -12.15 14.47
CA ALA A 328 13.99 -12.01 13.03
C ALA A 328 14.26 -10.60 12.48
N THR A 329 14.26 -9.58 13.34
CA THR A 329 14.60 -8.19 13.01
C THR A 329 16.07 -7.98 12.67
N TRP A 330 16.94 -8.92 13.06
CA TRP A 330 18.37 -8.83 12.81
C TRP A 330 18.74 -9.55 11.52
N ARG A 331 19.60 -8.92 10.72
CA ARG A 331 19.96 -9.42 9.40
C ARG A 331 21.46 -9.42 9.24
N SER A 332 22.01 -10.53 8.74
CA SER A 332 23.44 -10.61 8.45
C SER A 332 23.85 -9.54 7.42
N VAL A 333 25.00 -8.90 7.66
CA VAL A 333 25.61 -7.95 6.74
C VAL A 333 27.02 -8.40 6.39
N GLY A 334 27.39 -8.31 5.11
CA GLY A 334 28.64 -8.89 4.60
C GLY A 334 29.92 -8.16 5.00
N LYS A 335 29.84 -6.98 5.63
CA LYS A 335 31.00 -6.22 6.13
C LYS A 335 30.70 -5.64 7.51
N SER A 336 31.58 -5.90 8.47
CA SER A 336 31.67 -5.16 9.72
C SER A 336 32.51 -3.89 9.53
N PHE A 337 32.24 -2.86 10.32
CA PHE A 337 33.10 -1.68 10.42
C PHE A 337 34.30 -1.88 11.34
N VAL A 338 34.39 -3.03 12.03
CA VAL A 338 35.38 -3.31 13.07
C VAL A 338 36.05 -4.66 12.84
N GLY A 339 37.32 -4.63 12.39
CA GLY A 339 38.27 -5.74 12.41
C GLY A 339 37.88 -7.02 11.65
N PRO A 340 38.65 -8.11 11.83
CA PRO A 340 38.25 -9.45 11.39
C PRO A 340 37.03 -9.92 12.17
N THR A 341 35.96 -10.32 11.46
CA THR A 341 34.69 -10.71 12.09
C THR A 341 34.20 -12.03 11.51
N ASP A 342 33.72 -12.91 12.37
CA ASP A 342 33.02 -14.12 11.94
C ASP A 342 31.61 -13.79 11.46
N PHE A 343 30.99 -12.77 12.05
CA PHE A 343 29.63 -12.38 11.74
C PHE A 343 29.39 -10.91 12.06
N ALA A 344 28.58 -10.28 11.21
CA ALA A 344 27.99 -8.99 11.49
C ALA A 344 26.50 -9.04 11.14
N ALA A 345 25.67 -8.35 11.92
CA ALA A 345 24.27 -8.16 11.63
C ALA A 345 23.83 -6.73 11.90
N ALA A 346 22.94 -6.22 11.04
CA ALA A 346 22.18 -5.01 11.28
C ALA A 346 20.89 -5.35 12.04
N GLY A 347 20.62 -4.57 13.09
CA GLY A 347 19.44 -4.67 13.93
C GLY A 347 18.54 -3.43 13.84
N PRO A 348 17.55 -3.31 14.73
CA PRO A 348 16.58 -2.20 14.71
C PRO A 348 17.25 -0.84 14.93
N SER A 349 16.68 0.21 14.33
CA SER A 349 17.14 1.61 14.44
C SER A 349 18.62 1.83 14.08
N GLY A 350 19.16 1.03 13.17
CA GLY A 350 20.56 1.13 12.74
C GLY A 350 21.56 0.49 13.71
N ALA A 351 21.09 -0.27 14.71
CA ALA A 351 21.95 -1.05 15.59
C ALA A 351 22.79 -2.05 14.80
N GLN A 352 23.95 -2.42 15.32
CA GLN A 352 24.80 -3.45 14.73
C GLN A 352 25.32 -4.40 15.79
N LEU A 353 25.37 -5.68 15.44
CA LEU A 353 25.97 -6.75 16.21
C LEU A 353 27.17 -7.23 15.43
N VAL A 354 28.32 -7.28 16.08
CA VAL A 354 29.56 -7.80 15.53
C VAL A 354 30.06 -8.91 16.43
N ILE A 355 30.44 -10.03 15.82
CA ILE A 355 30.98 -11.19 16.51
C ILE A 355 32.30 -11.55 15.85
N GLY A 356 33.33 -11.69 16.67
CA GLY A 356 34.63 -12.20 16.26
C GLY A 356 35.23 -13.08 17.34
N HIS A 357 36.24 -13.84 16.97
CA HIS A 357 37.06 -14.59 17.91
C HIS A 357 38.54 -14.39 17.64
N SER A 358 39.34 -14.62 18.68
CA SER A 358 40.80 -14.67 18.59
C SER A 358 41.32 -15.88 19.39
N PRO A 359 42.42 -16.52 18.94
CA PRO A 359 42.99 -17.66 19.65
C PRO A 359 43.54 -17.23 21.01
N MET A 360 43.35 -18.06 22.04
CA MET A 360 43.98 -17.89 23.35
C MET A 360 45.03 -18.98 23.61
N PRO A 361 46.16 -18.66 24.25
CA PRO A 361 47.11 -19.67 24.69
C PRO A 361 46.48 -20.68 25.66
N ALA A 362 46.62 -21.98 25.38
CA ALA A 362 46.01 -23.06 26.17
C ALA A 362 46.43 -23.11 27.65
N THR A 363 47.54 -22.46 28.01
CA THR A 363 48.12 -22.49 29.37
C THR A 363 47.71 -21.32 30.25
N LYS A 364 46.93 -20.36 29.73
CA LYS A 364 46.61 -19.13 30.46
C LYS A 364 45.21 -19.24 31.08
N LEU A 365 45.15 -19.48 32.39
CA LEU A 365 43.94 -19.24 33.18
C LEU A 365 43.57 -17.76 33.01
N VAL A 366 42.34 -17.52 32.54
CA VAL A 366 41.86 -16.16 32.31
C VAL A 366 41.20 -15.66 33.58
N ASP A 367 41.87 -14.74 34.28
CA ASP A 367 41.28 -14.03 35.41
C ASP A 367 40.37 -12.91 34.87
N LEU A 368 39.07 -13.20 34.85
CA LEU A 368 38.05 -12.28 34.37
C LEU A 368 37.94 -11.01 35.23
N GLN A 369 38.17 -11.13 36.54
CA GLN A 369 38.08 -9.96 37.42
C GLN A 369 39.24 -9.01 37.13
N ARG A 370 40.45 -9.55 36.99
CA ARG A 370 41.61 -8.76 36.57
C ARG A 370 41.40 -8.09 35.22
N ILE A 371 40.79 -8.78 34.24
CA ILE A 371 40.46 -8.16 32.94
C ILE A 371 39.50 -6.98 33.13
N ALA A 372 38.46 -7.13 33.95
CA ALA A 372 37.53 -6.04 34.23
C ALA A 372 38.24 -4.85 34.91
N ASP A 373 39.10 -5.12 35.89
CA ASP A 373 39.87 -4.10 36.61
C ASP A 373 40.85 -3.37 35.67
N ASP A 374 41.57 -4.10 34.82
CA ASP A 374 42.49 -3.56 33.82
C ASP A 374 41.74 -2.67 32.80
N ILE A 375 40.55 -3.08 32.34
CA ILE A 375 39.70 -2.26 31.46
C ILE A 375 39.24 -0.98 32.16
N ASN A 376 38.80 -1.08 33.41
CA ASN A 376 38.40 0.08 34.21
C ASN A 376 39.58 1.05 34.48
N GLN A 377 40.83 0.57 34.39
CA GLN A 377 42.06 1.37 34.46
C GLN A 377 42.54 1.88 33.08
N GLY A 378 41.81 1.61 32.00
CA GLY A 378 42.09 2.11 30.65
C GLY A 378 42.80 1.15 29.71
N ALA A 379 43.10 -0.09 30.14
CA ALA A 379 43.77 -1.10 29.32
C ALA A 379 42.82 -1.90 28.41
N GLY A 380 41.59 -1.42 28.21
CA GLY A 380 40.53 -2.13 27.48
C GLY A 380 40.54 -1.98 25.96
N PRO A 381 39.58 -2.62 25.27
CA PRO A 381 39.43 -2.49 23.83
C PRO A 381 39.35 -1.01 23.46
N GLN A 382 40.12 -0.58 22.45
CA GLN A 382 40.13 0.79 21.98
C GLN A 382 39.57 0.83 20.55
N LEU A 383 38.29 1.17 20.46
CA LEU A 383 37.68 1.52 19.18
C LEU A 383 37.75 3.03 18.98
N PRO A 384 37.98 3.53 17.75
CA PRO A 384 38.01 4.96 17.48
C PRO A 384 36.75 5.66 18.00
N GLY A 385 36.93 6.65 18.89
CA GLY A 385 35.83 7.42 19.47
C GLY A 385 35.03 6.72 20.59
N MET A 386 35.49 5.56 21.07
CA MET A 386 34.88 4.87 22.20
C MET A 386 35.35 5.43 23.54
N VAL A 387 34.38 5.69 24.42
CA VAL A 387 34.60 6.14 25.79
C VAL A 387 34.04 5.08 26.73
N VAL A 388 34.92 4.47 27.53
CA VAL A 388 34.55 3.52 28.59
C VAL A 388 34.37 4.31 29.88
N SER A 389 33.20 4.21 30.51
CA SER A 389 32.97 4.89 31.79
C SER A 389 33.73 4.18 32.92
N PRO A 390 34.18 4.88 33.97
CA PRO A 390 34.78 4.23 35.14
C PRO A 390 33.81 3.20 35.75
N GLY A 391 34.31 2.01 36.07
CA GLY A 391 33.49 0.91 36.62
C GLY A 391 32.53 0.26 35.62
N ALA A 392 32.67 0.55 34.33
CA ALA A 392 31.77 0.03 33.31
C ALA A 392 32.14 -1.37 32.81
N ALA A 393 33.28 -1.91 33.22
CA ALA A 393 33.64 -3.31 33.01
C ALA A 393 33.35 -4.14 34.27
N TYR A 394 32.58 -5.20 34.13
CA TYR A 394 32.25 -6.11 35.22
C TYR A 394 32.00 -7.53 34.73
N ARG A 395 32.19 -8.50 35.62
CA ARG A 395 31.94 -9.91 35.33
C ARG A 395 30.44 -10.20 35.22
N ILE A 396 30.06 -10.99 34.24
CA ILE A 396 28.72 -11.57 34.09
C ILE A 396 28.82 -13.09 33.94
N ASP A 397 27.78 -13.81 34.35
CA ASP A 397 27.68 -15.25 34.11
C ASP A 397 26.65 -15.50 33.00
N LEU A 398 27.11 -16.13 31.92
CA LEU A 398 26.27 -16.53 30.79
C LEU A 398 26.08 -18.06 30.81
N PRO A 399 25.04 -18.59 30.16
CA PRO A 399 24.89 -20.04 30.02
C PRO A 399 26.07 -20.71 29.29
N ALA A 400 26.86 -19.96 28.54
CA ALA A 400 28.07 -20.43 27.85
C ALA A 400 29.35 -20.34 28.70
N GLY A 401 29.27 -19.80 29.92
CA GLY A 401 30.41 -19.56 30.80
C GLY A 401 30.47 -18.13 31.33
N ALA A 402 31.41 -17.88 32.25
CA ALA A 402 31.65 -16.55 32.77
C ALA A 402 32.30 -15.64 31.70
N ALA A 403 31.92 -14.37 31.67
CA ALA A 403 32.39 -13.37 30.72
C ALA A 403 32.63 -12.02 31.42
N VAL A 404 33.25 -11.08 30.70
CA VAL A 404 33.32 -9.67 31.09
C VAL A 404 32.44 -8.86 30.14
N GLU A 405 31.52 -8.08 30.70
CA GLU A 405 30.78 -7.06 29.95
C GLU A 405 31.43 -5.70 30.18
N VAL A 406 31.64 -4.96 29.09
CA VAL A 406 32.08 -3.57 29.10
C VAL A 406 30.98 -2.72 28.52
N ARG A 407 30.53 -1.72 29.28
CA ARG A 407 29.64 -0.68 28.80
C ARG A 407 30.45 0.54 28.38
N ALA A 408 30.23 1.00 27.17
CA ALA A 408 30.94 2.13 26.60
C ALA A 408 29.97 3.01 25.81
N THR A 409 30.47 4.14 25.31
CA THR A 409 29.73 4.99 24.39
C THR A 409 30.59 5.35 23.19
N ILE A 410 30.00 5.38 22.00
CA ILE A 410 30.60 5.93 20.78
C ILE A 410 29.63 6.95 20.21
N GLN A 411 30.09 8.18 19.99
CA GLN A 411 29.23 9.28 19.50
C GLN A 411 27.93 9.42 20.32
N ARG A 412 27.99 9.22 21.64
CA ARG A 412 26.86 9.21 22.61
C ARG A 412 25.90 8.03 22.52
N HIS A 413 26.09 7.10 21.59
CA HIS A 413 25.33 5.87 21.56
C HIS A 413 25.99 4.81 22.44
N ALA A 414 25.18 4.07 23.19
CA ALA A 414 25.66 2.98 24.00
C ALA A 414 26.30 1.89 23.14
N VAL A 415 27.39 1.34 23.66
CA VAL A 415 28.10 0.19 23.09
C VAL A 415 28.27 -0.83 24.20
N ARG A 416 27.95 -2.09 23.92
CA ARG A 416 28.18 -3.19 24.84
C ARG A 416 29.18 -4.15 24.22
N VAL A 417 30.26 -4.43 24.93
CA VAL A 417 31.27 -5.41 24.50
C VAL A 417 31.24 -6.56 25.50
N VAL A 418 31.08 -7.79 25.02
CA VAL A 418 31.15 -8.99 25.85
C VAL A 418 32.36 -9.81 25.42
N LEU A 419 33.23 -10.06 26.40
CA LEU A 419 34.45 -10.85 26.27
C LEU A 419 34.22 -12.21 26.94
N LEU A 420 34.13 -13.27 26.15
CA LEU A 420 33.82 -14.62 26.60
C LEU A 420 34.97 -15.59 26.26
N PRO A 421 35.87 -15.88 27.22
CA PRO A 421 36.92 -16.87 27.03
C PRO A 421 36.35 -18.29 27.18
N THR A 422 36.44 -19.09 26.12
CA THR A 422 36.00 -20.49 26.14
C THR A 422 36.62 -21.29 25.00
N ASN A 423 36.83 -22.59 25.19
CA ASN A 423 37.38 -23.52 24.19
C ASN A 423 38.68 -23.01 23.51
N GLY A 424 39.61 -22.44 24.30
CA GLY A 424 40.88 -21.91 23.80
C GLY A 424 40.75 -20.68 22.89
N ARG A 425 39.60 -19.98 22.93
CA ARG A 425 39.32 -18.78 22.15
C ARG A 425 38.76 -17.67 23.05
N LEU A 426 39.02 -16.42 22.67
CA LEU A 426 38.36 -15.25 23.22
C LEU A 426 37.32 -14.77 22.24
N TRP A 427 36.05 -14.99 22.56
CA TRP A 427 34.93 -14.49 21.78
C TRP A 427 34.63 -13.05 22.18
N THR A 428 34.49 -12.19 21.18
CA THR A 428 34.13 -10.78 21.35
C THR A 428 32.81 -10.53 20.65
N LEU A 429 31.78 -10.18 21.43
CA LEU A 429 30.47 -9.79 20.92
C LEU A 429 30.28 -8.30 21.19
N ILE A 430 30.11 -7.51 20.14
CA ILE A 430 29.98 -6.06 20.22
C ILE A 430 28.60 -5.66 19.71
N LEU A 431 27.83 -4.99 20.56
CA LEU A 431 26.60 -4.32 20.19
C LEU A 431 26.87 -2.82 20.07
N PHE A 432 26.65 -2.25 18.89
CA PHE A 432 26.42 -0.83 18.70
C PHE A 432 24.92 -0.59 18.74
N THR A 433 24.40 0.10 19.76
CA THR A 433 22.95 0.18 19.95
C THR A 433 22.28 1.09 18.93
N GLY A 434 22.99 2.06 18.36
CA GLY A 434 22.39 3.12 17.54
C GLY A 434 21.35 3.96 18.31
N GLY A 435 21.36 3.91 19.65
CA GLY A 435 20.31 4.49 20.49
C GLY A 435 19.03 3.64 20.60
N SER A 436 19.06 2.37 20.20
CA SER A 436 17.90 1.48 20.25
C SER A 436 17.79 0.72 21.58
N ALA A 437 16.80 1.06 22.41
CA ALA A 437 16.46 0.29 23.62
C ALA A 437 16.03 -1.15 23.29
N GLN A 438 15.38 -1.35 22.14
CA GLN A 438 15.06 -2.68 21.65
C GLN A 438 16.32 -3.49 21.36
N ALA A 439 17.33 -2.90 20.71
CA ALA A 439 18.58 -3.61 20.42
C ALA A 439 19.31 -4.04 21.70
N GLU A 440 19.27 -3.23 22.77
CA GLU A 440 19.82 -3.61 24.08
C GLU A 440 19.10 -4.81 24.69
N THR A 441 17.77 -4.82 24.60
CA THR A 441 16.93 -5.94 25.08
C THR A 441 17.17 -7.19 24.25
N ASP A 442 17.24 -7.06 22.92
CA ASP A 442 17.55 -8.14 21.99
C ASP A 442 18.91 -8.75 22.28
N PHE A 443 19.94 -7.93 22.48
CA PHE A 443 21.30 -8.40 22.77
C PHE A 443 21.37 -9.15 24.09
N THR A 444 20.69 -8.69 25.15
CA THR A 444 20.60 -9.43 26.41
C THR A 444 19.97 -10.82 26.21
N ARG A 445 18.89 -10.90 25.40
CA ARG A 445 18.25 -12.18 25.05
C ARG A 445 19.18 -13.08 24.23
N MET A 446 19.91 -12.50 23.28
CA MET A 446 20.91 -13.21 22.47
C MET A 446 21.99 -13.83 23.36
N LEU A 447 22.58 -13.07 24.27
CA LEU A 447 23.61 -13.56 25.20
C LEU A 447 23.13 -14.77 26.01
N GLY A 448 21.86 -14.79 26.44
CA GLY A 448 21.25 -15.94 27.11
C GLY A 448 21.11 -17.21 26.24
N THR A 449 21.29 -17.10 24.93
CA THR A 449 21.15 -18.21 23.97
C THR A 449 22.48 -18.70 23.41
N VAL A 450 23.60 -18.05 23.74
CA VAL A 450 24.93 -18.48 23.30
C VAL A 450 25.22 -19.88 23.83
N ARG A 451 25.61 -20.80 22.95
CA ARG A 451 26.06 -22.16 23.30
C ARG A 451 27.25 -22.53 22.43
N PHE A 452 28.10 -23.44 22.90
CA PHE A 452 29.23 -23.97 22.13
C PHE A 452 29.04 -25.46 21.90
N THR A 453 29.14 -25.91 20.65
CA THR A 453 29.17 -27.32 20.29
C THR A 453 30.59 -27.85 20.49
N GLY A 454 30.72 -28.93 21.27
CA GLY A 454 32.02 -29.47 21.68
C GLY A 454 32.63 -28.71 22.85
N GLY A 455 31.97 -28.72 24.00
CA GLY A 455 32.67 -28.43 25.27
C GLY A 455 33.80 -29.45 25.48
N PRO A 456 34.66 -29.26 26.50
CA PRO A 456 35.45 -30.38 26.99
C PRO A 456 34.58 -31.62 27.25
#